data_AF-A0AAN8FAS5-F1
#
_entry.id   AF-A0AAN8FAS5-F1
#
_cell.length_a   1.000
_cell.length_b   1.000
_cell.length_c   1.000
_cell.angle_alpha   90.00
_cell.angle_beta   90.00
_cell.angle_gamma   90.00
#
_symmetry.space_group_name_H-M   'P 1'
#
loop_
_entity.id
_entity.type
_entity.pdbx_description
1 polymer ?
#
loop_
_entity_poly.entity_id
_entity_poly.type
_entity_poly.pdbx_seq_one_letter_code
_entity_poly.pdbx_strand_id
1 'polypeptide(L)'
;MTTTRNSSCIKVMPTAEEVKMMWRLVVERKQMESTTLDLNVASELATLFTQCYRNNSTLPIEKSNVPDEVKQQLITFLQNHLEPNRPEEKPIEWSVNVVVGNNHVKKSLEVITEIELDGEKLEFDVDQFGKLRYQLASAIVAMEKHSAS
;
A
#
# COMPACT_ATOMS: atom_id res chain seq x y z
N MET A 1 -10.09 44.80 -8.57
CA MET A 1 -10.35 44.21 -7.23
C MET A 1 -10.86 42.80 -7.46
N THR A 2 -9.96 41.83 -7.47
CA THR A 2 -10.28 40.41 -7.64
C THR A 2 -9.92 39.74 -6.32
N THR A 3 -10.97 39.36 -5.59
CA THR A 3 -10.89 38.77 -4.26
C THR A 3 -10.32 37.36 -4.38
N THR A 4 -9.05 37.19 -4.02
CA THR A 4 -8.43 35.88 -3.85
C THR A 4 -9.13 35.20 -2.67
N ARG A 5 -9.91 34.16 -2.98
CA ARG A 5 -10.59 33.33 -1.99
C ARG A 5 -9.50 32.53 -1.27
N ASN A 6 -9.05 33.03 -0.13
CA ASN A 6 -8.24 32.28 0.82
C ASN A 6 -9.08 31.11 1.32
N SER A 7 -8.99 29.98 0.63
CA SER A 7 -9.43 28.68 1.14
C SER A 7 -8.43 28.23 2.20
N SER A 8 -8.48 28.90 3.36
CA SER A 8 -7.96 28.35 4.60
C SER A 8 -8.88 27.17 4.96
N CYS A 9 -8.62 26.03 4.34
CA CYS A 9 -9.14 24.76 4.82
C CYS A 9 -8.39 24.53 6.13
N ILE A 10 -9.05 24.88 7.24
CA ILE A 10 -8.64 24.41 8.56
C ILE A 10 -8.69 22.89 8.44
N LYS A 11 -7.55 22.26 8.17
CA LYS A 11 -7.38 20.81 8.23
C LYS A 11 -7.57 20.45 9.70
N VAL A 12 -8.83 20.19 10.09
CA VAL A 12 -9.14 19.67 11.42
C VAL A 12 -8.35 18.39 11.54
N MET A 13 -7.41 18.38 12.48
CA MET A 13 -6.55 17.24 12.69
C MET A 13 -7.38 16.03 13.12
N PRO A 14 -7.09 14.84 12.59
CA PRO A 14 -7.59 13.61 13.18
C PRO A 14 -7.15 13.49 14.63
N THR A 15 -8.01 12.90 15.43
CA THR A 15 -7.70 12.51 16.81
C THR A 15 -6.57 11.48 16.86
N ALA A 16 -5.91 11.36 18.01
CA ALA A 16 -4.85 10.38 18.19
C ALA A 16 -5.30 8.93 17.91
N GLU A 17 -6.56 8.60 18.20
CA GLU A 17 -7.15 7.29 17.91
C GLU A 17 -7.34 7.07 16.40
N GLU A 18 -7.79 8.09 15.66
CA GLU A 18 -7.88 8.01 14.20
C GLU A 18 -6.50 7.87 13.55
N VAL A 19 -5.49 8.60 14.04
CA VAL A 19 -4.09 8.47 13.60
C VAL A 19 -3.57 7.04 13.83
N LYS A 20 -3.84 6.47 15.01
CA LYS A 20 -3.42 5.12 15.37
C LYS A 20 -4.12 4.05 14.53
N MET A 21 -5.41 4.22 14.26
CA MET A 21 -6.17 3.37 13.36
C MET A 21 -5.59 3.41 11.94
N MET A 22 -5.32 4.60 11.42
CA MET A 22 -4.73 4.81 10.09
C MET A 22 -3.36 4.16 9.96
N TRP A 23 -2.52 4.30 10.99
CA TRP A 23 -1.23 3.63 11.05
C TRP A 23 -1.38 2.11 11.00
N ARG A 24 -2.28 1.55 11.83
CA ARG A 24 -2.54 0.10 11.85
C ARG A 24 -3.00 -0.41 10.48
N LEU A 25 -3.89 0.30 9.80
CA LEU A 25 -4.38 -0.08 8.48
C LEU A 25 -3.24 -0.12 7.44
N VAL A 26 -2.31 0.83 7.50
CA VAL A 26 -1.13 0.88 6.63
C VAL A 26 -0.17 -0.28 6.93
N VAL A 27 0.12 -0.53 8.21
CA VAL A 27 1.01 -1.63 8.64
C VAL A 27 0.42 -2.99 8.25
N GLU A 28 -0.88 -3.19 8.48
CA GLU A 28 -1.59 -4.44 8.20
C GLU A 28 -2.03 -4.58 6.73
N ARG A 29 -1.75 -3.59 5.87
CA ARG A 29 -2.16 -3.53 4.45
C ARG A 29 -3.66 -3.79 4.24
N LYS A 30 -4.51 -3.30 5.14
CA LYS A 30 -5.97 -3.44 5.07
C LYS A 30 -6.61 -2.25 4.37
N GLN A 31 -7.75 -2.47 3.72
CA GLN A 31 -8.55 -1.37 3.16
C GLN A 31 -9.10 -0.49 4.29
N MET A 32 -9.18 0.82 4.04
CA MET A 32 -9.85 1.73 4.96
C MET A 32 -11.35 1.48 4.92
N GLU A 33 -11.91 1.02 6.04
CA GLU A 33 -13.35 1.08 6.27
C GLU A 33 -13.82 2.53 6.43
N SER A 34 -15.13 2.77 6.33
CA SER A 34 -15.76 4.10 6.39
C SER A 34 -15.28 4.89 7.61
N THR A 35 -14.34 5.81 7.42
CA THR A 35 -13.84 6.70 8.47
C THR A 35 -14.70 7.95 8.55
N THR A 36 -14.77 8.56 9.74
CA THR A 36 -15.37 9.90 9.96
C THR A 36 -14.50 11.03 9.42
N LEU A 37 -13.30 10.72 8.93
CA LEU A 37 -12.34 11.66 8.40
C LEU A 37 -12.72 12.16 7.02
N ASP A 38 -12.32 13.40 6.73
CA ASP A 38 -12.26 13.89 5.37
C ASP A 38 -11.37 12.98 4.51
N LEU A 39 -11.90 12.53 3.37
CA LEU A 39 -11.25 11.58 2.49
C LEU A 39 -9.87 12.06 2.00
N ASN A 40 -9.70 13.37 1.81
CA ASN A 40 -8.43 13.92 1.34
C ASN A 40 -7.38 13.89 2.45
N VAL A 41 -7.77 14.24 3.68
CA VAL A 41 -6.90 14.18 4.85
C VAL A 41 -6.50 12.73 5.15
N ALA A 42 -7.46 11.79 5.06
CA ALA A 42 -7.19 10.37 5.21
C ALA A 42 -6.21 9.88 4.13
N SER A 43 -6.43 10.22 2.86
CA SER A 43 -5.56 9.81 1.75
C SER A 43 -4.14 10.37 1.86
N GLU A 44 -3.99 11.64 2.25
CA GLU A 44 -2.68 12.26 2.47
C GLU A 44 -1.92 11.55 3.60
N LEU A 45 -2.57 11.31 4.74
CA LEU A 45 -1.97 10.62 5.89
C LEU A 45 -1.62 9.16 5.56
N ALA A 46 -2.50 8.45 4.86
CA ALA A 46 -2.24 7.09 4.40
C ALA A 46 -0.98 7.02 3.53
N THR A 47 -0.84 7.98 2.62
CA THR A 47 0.33 8.08 1.73
C THR A 47 1.60 8.36 2.53
N LEU A 48 1.57 9.32 3.45
CA LEU A 48 2.71 9.66 4.31
C LEU A 48 3.11 8.48 5.21
N PHE A 49 2.16 7.82 5.86
CA PHE A 49 2.43 6.62 6.67
C PHE A 49 2.96 5.48 5.84
N THR A 50 2.45 5.26 4.63
CA THR A 50 2.97 4.23 3.72
C THR A 50 4.43 4.50 3.38
N GLN A 51 4.78 5.76 3.10
CA GLN A 51 6.16 6.14 2.81
C GLN A 51 7.05 6.00 4.05
N CYS A 52 6.57 6.40 5.22
CA CYS A 52 7.32 6.24 6.47
C CYS A 52 7.55 4.78 6.83
N TYR A 53 6.52 3.95 6.66
CA TYR A 53 6.57 2.52 6.94
C TYR A 53 7.48 1.77 5.95
N ARG A 54 7.46 2.15 4.67
CA ARG A 54 8.34 1.57 3.64
C ARG A 54 9.81 1.93 3.84
N ASN A 55 10.09 3.20 4.17
CA ASN A 55 11.45 3.70 4.30
C ASN A 55 12.01 3.55 5.73
N ASN A 56 11.22 2.97 6.64
CA ASN A 56 11.47 2.92 8.08
C ASN A 56 11.97 4.27 8.65
N SER A 57 11.35 5.37 8.25
CA SER A 57 11.88 6.72 8.48
C SER A 57 10.78 7.78 8.60
N THR A 58 11.01 8.80 9.42
CA THR A 58 10.11 9.96 9.58
C THR A 58 10.33 11.07 8.53
N LEU A 59 11.37 10.94 7.69
CA LEU A 59 11.71 11.92 6.65
C LEU A 59 10.54 12.34 5.74
N PRO A 60 9.61 11.44 5.33
CA PRO A 60 8.45 11.84 4.53
C PRO A 60 7.53 12.84 5.24
N ILE A 61 7.36 12.74 6.57
CA ILE A 61 6.56 13.69 7.35
C ILE A 61 7.29 15.03 7.49
N GLU A 62 8.60 15.00 7.74
CA GLU A 62 9.42 16.21 7.86
C GLU A 62 9.35 17.07 6.58
N LYS A 63 9.37 16.42 5.41
CA LYS A 63 9.28 17.05 4.08
C LYS A 63 7.87 17.40 3.61
N SER A 64 6.84 17.02 4.37
CA SER A 64 5.44 17.28 3.99
C SER A 64 5.03 18.75 4.22
N ASN A 65 3.94 19.18 3.60
CA ASN A 65 3.32 20.50 3.81
C ASN A 65 2.32 20.51 4.99
N VAL A 66 2.43 19.54 5.89
CA VAL A 66 1.59 19.43 7.09
C VAL A 66 2.03 20.50 8.11
N PRO A 67 1.13 21.10 8.92
CA PRO A 67 1.52 22.12 9.89
C PRO A 67 2.53 21.59 10.92
N ASP A 68 3.43 22.45 11.42
CA ASP A 68 4.57 22.00 12.24
C ASP A 68 4.16 21.37 13.59
N GLU A 69 3.09 21.86 14.23
CA GLU A 69 2.52 21.25 15.44
C GLU A 69 2.07 19.81 15.19
N VAL A 70 1.50 19.57 14.02
CA VAL A 70 1.02 18.25 13.58
C VAL A 70 2.18 17.34 13.23
N LYS A 71 3.20 17.87 12.55
CA LYS A 71 4.43 17.12 12.23
C LYS A 71 5.07 16.57 13.49
N GLN A 72 5.20 17.38 14.55
CA GLN A 72 5.81 16.90 15.79
C GLN A 72 5.03 15.75 16.41
N GLN A 73 3.70 15.85 16.50
CA GLN A 73 2.87 14.77 17.04
C GLN A 73 3.00 13.48 16.22
N LEU A 74 2.97 13.59 14.88
CA LEU A 74 3.10 12.44 14.00
C LEU A 74 4.50 11.82 14.04
N ILE A 75 5.56 12.62 14.12
CA ILE A 75 6.93 12.15 14.26
C ILE A 75 7.10 11.39 15.57
N THR A 76 6.64 11.94 16.70
CA THR A 76 6.70 11.26 17.99
C THR A 76 5.91 9.95 17.97
N PHE A 77 4.73 9.94 17.37
CA PHE A 77 3.93 8.73 17.19
C PHE A 77 4.70 7.69 16.37
N LEU A 78 5.23 8.05 15.19
CA LEU A 78 5.96 7.14 14.33
C LEU A 78 7.23 6.61 14.96
N GLN A 79 8.00 7.44 15.69
CA GLN A 79 9.21 6.98 16.37
C GLN A 79 8.94 5.86 17.38
N ASN A 80 7.76 5.83 18.00
CA ASN A 80 7.34 4.78 18.92
C ASN A 80 6.79 3.53 18.21
N HIS A 81 6.54 3.61 16.90
CA HIS A 81 5.85 2.57 16.14
C HIS A 81 6.65 2.03 14.93
N LEU A 82 7.73 2.71 14.54
CA LEU A 82 8.71 2.21 13.57
C LEU A 82 9.56 1.15 14.26
N GLU A 83 9.63 -0.04 13.66
CA GLU A 83 10.47 -1.11 14.19
C GLU A 83 11.95 -0.81 13.88
N PRO A 84 12.83 -0.75 14.90
CA PRO A 84 14.22 -0.34 14.69
C PRO A 84 15.04 -1.31 13.82
N ASN A 85 14.53 -2.51 13.52
CA ASN A 85 15.18 -3.52 12.69
C ASN A 85 14.17 -4.28 11.83
N ARG A 86 13.29 -3.57 11.12
CA ARG A 86 12.43 -4.25 10.15
C ARG A 86 13.32 -4.75 8.99
N PRO A 87 13.36 -6.07 8.69
CA PRO A 87 13.99 -6.52 7.47
C PRO A 87 13.26 -5.84 6.31
N GLU A 88 14.02 -5.25 5.38
CA GLU A 88 13.44 -4.74 4.14
C GLU A 88 12.57 -5.85 3.56
N GLU A 89 11.26 -5.62 3.45
CA GLU A 89 10.40 -6.54 2.71
C GLU A 89 10.94 -6.54 1.29
N LYS A 90 11.66 -7.62 0.92
CA LYS A 90 12.21 -7.77 -0.42
C LYS A 90 11.01 -7.62 -1.38
N PRO A 91 11.03 -6.64 -2.29
CA PRO A 91 9.95 -6.50 -3.25
C PRO A 91 9.81 -7.82 -4.00
N ILE A 92 8.57 -8.27 -4.22
CA ILE A 92 8.31 -9.44 -5.06
C ILE A 92 8.82 -9.10 -6.46
N GLU A 93 9.84 -9.81 -6.90
CA GLU A 93 10.42 -9.65 -8.23
C GLU A 93 9.53 -10.38 -9.24
N TRP A 94 9.04 -9.68 -10.26
CA TRP A 94 8.17 -10.25 -11.29
C TRP A 94 8.45 -9.63 -12.65
N SER A 95 8.16 -10.37 -13.72
CA SER A 95 8.28 -9.91 -15.10
C SER A 95 7.21 -10.51 -16.01
N VAL A 96 6.99 -9.87 -17.16
CA VAL A 96 6.10 -10.38 -18.22
C VAL A 96 6.93 -10.53 -19.48
N ASN A 97 7.04 -11.78 -19.93
CA ASN A 97 7.85 -12.16 -21.07
C ASN A 97 6.95 -12.57 -22.24
N VAL A 98 7.34 -12.18 -23.45
CA VAL A 98 6.70 -12.65 -24.68
C VAL A 98 7.62 -13.67 -25.33
N VAL A 99 7.20 -14.92 -25.34
CA VAL A 99 7.97 -16.05 -25.86
C VAL A 99 7.37 -16.56 -27.17
N VAL A 100 8.19 -17.19 -28.01
CA VAL A 100 7.70 -17.86 -29.22
C VAL A 100 7.29 -19.27 -28.85
N GLY A 101 5.99 -19.52 -28.77
CA GLY A 101 5.43 -20.86 -28.66
C GLY A 101 5.65 -21.62 -29.97
N ASN A 102 6.38 -22.74 -29.89
CA ASN A 102 6.59 -23.62 -31.02
C ASN A 102 5.71 -24.87 -30.88
N ASN A 103 4.42 -24.71 -31.17
CA ASN A 103 3.51 -25.85 -31.27
C ASN A 103 3.65 -26.50 -32.66
N HIS A 104 3.58 -27.83 -32.72
CA HIS A 104 3.84 -28.67 -33.90
C HIS A 104 3.13 -28.24 -35.22
N VAL A 105 2.15 -27.35 -35.16
CA VAL A 105 1.32 -26.91 -36.29
C VAL A 105 1.40 -25.39 -36.54
N LYS A 106 1.89 -24.56 -35.61
CA LYS A 106 1.92 -23.09 -35.76
C LYS A 106 2.88 -22.43 -34.75
N LYS A 107 3.66 -21.45 -35.22
CA LYS A 107 4.39 -20.52 -34.35
C LYS A 107 3.45 -19.43 -33.85
N SER A 108 3.37 -19.25 -32.54
CA SER A 108 2.58 -18.19 -31.88
C SER A 108 3.45 -17.41 -30.91
N LEU A 109 3.06 -16.17 -30.63
CA LEU A 109 3.59 -15.45 -29.48
C LEU A 109 2.73 -15.78 -28.27
N GLU A 110 3.37 -16.16 -27.17
CA GLU A 110 2.74 -16.52 -25.91
C GLU A 110 3.26 -15.59 -24.82
N VAL A 111 2.37 -15.19 -23.92
CA VAL A 111 2.71 -14.31 -22.79
C VAL A 111 2.89 -15.18 -21.56
N ILE A 112 4.06 -15.09 -20.94
CA ILE A 112 4.39 -15.77 -19.69
C ILE A 112 4.65 -14.71 -18.62
N THR A 113 4.05 -14.89 -17.45
CA THR A 113 4.31 -14.09 -16.26
C THR A 113 5.24 -14.88 -15.35
N GLU A 114 6.36 -14.29 -14.98
CA GLU A 114 7.33 -14.86 -14.03
C GLU A 114 7.25 -14.14 -12.70
N ILE A 115 7.20 -14.88 -11.59
CA ILE A 115 7.16 -14.35 -10.23
C ILE A 115 8.18 -15.11 -9.37
N GLU A 116 9.08 -14.40 -8.70
CA GLU A 116 9.97 -14.99 -7.69
C GLU A 116 9.26 -15.00 -6.33
N LEU A 117 9.01 -16.20 -5.80
CA LEU A 117 8.48 -16.42 -4.46
C LEU A 117 9.44 -17.33 -3.70
N ASP A 118 9.90 -16.88 -2.52
CA ASP A 118 10.80 -17.65 -1.64
C ASP A 118 12.06 -18.21 -2.33
N GLY A 119 12.56 -17.51 -3.34
CA GLY A 119 13.74 -17.90 -4.12
C GLY A 119 13.45 -18.87 -5.27
N GLU A 120 12.19 -19.27 -5.46
CA GLU A 120 11.74 -20.06 -6.61
C GLU A 120 11.09 -19.15 -7.65
N LYS A 121 11.46 -19.33 -8.93
CA LYS A 121 10.82 -18.66 -10.06
C LYS A 121 9.66 -19.49 -10.56
N LEU A 122 8.47 -18.94 -10.47
CA LEU A 122 7.25 -19.55 -10.97
C LEU A 122 6.85 -18.90 -12.30
N GLU A 123 6.61 -19.73 -13.30
CA GLU A 123 6.12 -19.31 -14.61
C GLU A 123 4.62 -19.59 -14.73
N PHE A 124 3.88 -18.61 -15.21
CA PHE A 124 2.45 -18.71 -15.43
C PHE A 124 2.10 -18.28 -16.84
N ASP A 125 1.40 -19.13 -17.58
CA ASP A 125 0.66 -18.67 -18.74
C ASP A 125 -0.52 -17.76 -18.32
N VAL A 126 -1.16 -17.11 -19.28
CA VAL A 126 -2.26 -16.16 -19.03
C VAL A 126 -3.43 -16.80 -18.24
N ASP A 127 -3.77 -18.05 -18.54
CA ASP A 127 -4.88 -18.76 -17.91
C ASP A 127 -4.54 -19.18 -16.47
N GLN A 128 -3.33 -19.69 -16.26
CA GLN A 128 -2.78 -20.06 -14.97
C GLN A 128 -2.66 -18.85 -14.05
N PHE A 129 -2.15 -17.73 -14.57
CA PHE A 129 -2.06 -16.48 -13.82
C PHE A 129 -3.46 -15.94 -13.46
N GLY A 130 -4.43 -16.06 -14.37
CA GLY A 130 -5.83 -15.74 -14.10
C GLY A 130 -6.43 -16.55 -12.95
N LYS A 131 -6.18 -17.88 -12.93
CA LYS A 131 -6.62 -18.76 -11.85
C LYS A 131 -5.97 -18.42 -10.52
N LEU A 132 -4.65 -18.16 -10.51
CA LEU A 132 -3.91 -17.76 -9.32
C LEU A 132 -4.53 -16.50 -8.70
N ARG A 133 -4.77 -15.47 -9.53
CA ARG A 133 -5.43 -14.23 -9.08
C ARG A 133 -6.79 -14.48 -8.46
N TYR A 134 -7.61 -15.32 -9.08
CA TYR A 134 -8.94 -15.65 -8.57
C TYR A 134 -8.88 -16.37 -7.22
N GLN A 135 -7.99 -17.36 -7.10
CA GLN A 135 -7.80 -18.11 -5.85
C GLN A 135 -7.29 -17.20 -4.72
N LEU A 136 -6.33 -16.33 -5.01
CA LEU A 136 -5.80 -15.36 -4.04
C LEU A 136 -6.89 -14.41 -3.55
N ALA A 137 -7.68 -13.83 -4.47
CA ALA A 137 -8.79 -12.95 -4.12
C ALA A 137 -9.84 -13.67 -3.25
N SER A 138 -10.16 -14.92 -3.60
CA SER A 138 -11.11 -15.75 -2.82
C SER A 138 -10.59 -16.04 -1.42
N ALA A 139 -9.29 -16.32 -1.27
CA ALA A 139 -8.65 -16.56 0.01
C ALA A 139 -8.68 -15.30 0.91
N ILE A 140 -8.38 -14.12 0.35
CA ILE A 140 -8.46 -12.84 1.07
C ILE A 140 -9.87 -12.63 1.63
N VAL A 141 -10.90 -12.78 0.79
CA VAL A 141 -12.30 -12.63 1.22
C VAL A 141 -12.67 -13.64 2.32
N ALA A 142 -12.17 -14.88 2.24
CA ALA A 142 -12.41 -15.87 3.27
C ALA A 142 -11.73 -15.51 4.60
N MET A 143 -10.50 -15.01 4.56
CA MET A 143 -9.75 -14.56 5.74
C MET A 143 -10.39 -13.35 6.43
N GLU A 144 -10.92 -12.41 5.65
CA GLU A 144 -11.64 -11.24 6.18
C GLU A 144 -12.90 -11.66 6.94
N LYS A 145 -13.68 -12.61 6.38
CA LYS A 145 -14.88 -13.15 7.05
C LYS A 145 -14.55 -13.84 8.39
N HIS A 146 -13.44 -14.57 8.46
CA HIS A 146 -13.01 -15.24 9.69
C HIS A 146 -12.44 -14.26 10.72
N SER A 147 -11.84 -13.15 10.28
CA SER A 147 -11.26 -12.14 11.18
C SER A 147 -12.33 -11.21 11.79
N ALA A 148 -13.55 -11.20 11.23
CA ALA A 148 -14.69 -10.41 11.69
C ALA A 148 -15.68 -11.18 12.58
N SER A 149 -15.42 -12.47 12.86
CA SER A 149 -16.20 -13.33 13.77
C SER A 149 -15.51 -13.48 15.12
#